data_AF-A9V5K1-F1
#
_entry.id   AF-A9V5K1-F1
#
_cell.length_a   1.000
_cell.length_b   1.000
_cell.length_c   1.000
_cell.angle_alpha   90.00
_cell.angle_beta   90.00
_cell.angle_gamma   90.00
#
_symmetry.space_group_name_H-M   'P 1'
#
loop_
_entity.id
_entity.type
_entity.pdbx_description
1 polymer ?
#
loop_
_entity_poly.entity_id
_entity_poly.type
_entity_poly.pdbx_seq_one_letter_code
_entity_poly.pdbx_strand_id
1 'polypeptide(L)'
;MKSDFWSWLDVDAAINLSGLTPEQLARAFTKSQQQVGHLTSLLNESEVNVDRLTEQLKLLKDELRRNERSETRGELNIEYLKNVILQFLQKRDERPQLVPVLSMLLHFTPEELNELQQLQTVDAPQAERGGGWFPRF
;
A
#
# COMPACT_ATOMS: atom_id res chain seq x y z
N MET A 1 -31.13 -26.94 51.40
CA MET A 1 -30.69 -26.74 50.01
C MET A 1 -30.32 -25.26 49.78
N LYS A 2 -29.31 -24.76 50.50
CA LYS A 2 -28.61 -23.46 50.34
C LYS A 2 -27.42 -23.48 51.32
N SER A 3 -26.43 -24.34 51.11
CA SER A 3 -25.20 -24.32 51.93
C SER A 3 -23.92 -24.58 51.15
N ASP A 4 -23.96 -24.65 49.81
CA ASP A 4 -22.81 -25.15 49.04
C ASP A 4 -22.34 -24.14 47.98
N PHE A 5 -22.58 -22.85 48.21
CA PHE A 5 -22.00 -21.78 47.39
C PHE A 5 -20.76 -21.15 48.06
N TRP A 6 -20.72 -21.15 49.40
CA TRP A 6 -19.67 -20.49 50.18
C TRP A 6 -18.52 -21.40 50.62
N SER A 7 -18.58 -22.72 50.33
CA SER A 7 -17.51 -23.66 50.70
C SER A 7 -16.26 -23.59 49.79
N TRP A 8 -16.38 -23.04 48.57
CA TRP A 8 -15.26 -22.95 47.63
C TRP A 8 -14.42 -21.68 47.83
N LEU A 9 -15.00 -20.65 48.42
CA LEU A 9 -14.23 -19.57 49.03
C LEU A 9 -13.95 -20.00 50.46
N ASP A 10 -12.75 -20.52 50.69
CA ASP A 10 -12.25 -20.80 52.04
C ASP A 10 -12.11 -19.47 52.81
N VAL A 11 -13.23 -18.93 53.32
CA VAL A 11 -13.28 -17.67 54.05
C VAL A 11 -12.48 -17.77 55.35
N ASP A 12 -12.28 -18.98 55.90
CA ASP A 12 -11.41 -19.25 57.05
C ASP A 12 -9.91 -19.14 56.70
N ALA A 13 -9.51 -19.35 55.44
CA ALA A 13 -8.14 -19.06 54.98
C ALA A 13 -7.87 -17.56 54.80
N ALA A 14 -8.91 -16.74 54.66
CA ALA A 14 -8.75 -15.34 54.28
C ALA A 14 -8.44 -14.40 55.46
N ILE A 15 -8.69 -14.76 56.73
CA ILE A 15 -8.42 -13.86 57.88
C ILE A 15 -8.02 -14.65 59.13
N ASN A 16 -6.89 -15.35 59.10
CA ASN A 16 -6.21 -15.79 60.33
C ASN A 16 -4.88 -15.04 60.52
N LEU A 17 -4.99 -13.71 60.70
CA LEU A 17 -3.88 -12.82 61.04
C LEU A 17 -3.26 -13.14 62.42
N SER A 18 -3.95 -13.94 63.25
CA SER A 18 -3.55 -14.30 64.62
C SER A 18 -2.57 -15.47 64.74
N GLY A 19 -2.27 -16.20 63.66
CA GLY A 19 -1.46 -17.43 63.70
C GLY A 19 -0.18 -17.42 62.87
N LEU A 20 0.09 -16.36 62.10
CA LEU A 20 1.28 -16.25 61.26
C LEU A 20 2.45 -15.72 62.08
N THR A 21 3.58 -16.42 62.05
CA THR A 21 4.80 -15.87 62.63
C THR A 21 5.21 -14.61 61.86
N PRO A 22 5.87 -13.62 62.50
CA PRO A 22 6.33 -12.40 61.82
C PRO A 22 7.15 -12.70 60.56
N GLU A 23 7.91 -13.81 60.57
CA GLU A 23 8.68 -14.27 59.42
C GLU A 23 7.82 -14.73 58.23
N GLN A 24 6.70 -15.42 58.48
CA GLN A 24 5.80 -15.88 57.41
C GLN A 24 5.10 -14.70 56.74
N LEU A 25 4.69 -13.70 57.52
CA LEU A 25 4.12 -12.45 56.99
C LEU A 25 5.16 -11.68 56.17
N ALA A 26 6.40 -11.56 56.66
CA ALA A 26 7.48 -10.89 55.94
C ALA A 26 7.83 -11.60 54.62
N ARG A 27 7.82 -12.94 54.59
CA ARG A 27 8.04 -13.73 53.37
C ARG A 27 6.91 -13.55 52.36
N ALA A 28 5.65 -13.61 52.81
CA ALA A 28 4.48 -13.40 51.95
C ALA A 28 4.46 -11.98 51.38
N PHE A 29 4.78 -10.98 52.20
CA PHE A 29 4.91 -9.59 51.76
C PHE A 29 6.01 -9.41 50.72
N THR A 30 7.20 -9.96 50.98
CA THR A 30 8.31 -9.92 50.01
C THR A 30 7.94 -10.59 48.68
N LYS A 31 7.28 -11.75 48.74
CA LYS A 31 6.81 -12.46 47.55
C LYS A 31 5.80 -11.64 46.76
N SER A 32 4.83 -11.04 47.44
CA SER A 32 3.84 -10.15 46.82
C SER A 32 4.49 -8.92 46.20
N GLN A 33 5.45 -8.30 46.90
CA GLN A 33 6.22 -7.16 46.40
C GLN A 33 7.02 -7.50 45.13
N GLN A 34 7.66 -8.67 45.10
CA GLN A 34 8.37 -9.18 43.91
C GLN A 34 7.41 -9.44 42.75
N GLN A 35 6.25 -10.04 43.02
CA GLN A 35 5.23 -10.30 41.99
C GLN A 35 4.70 -8.99 41.40
N VAL A 36 4.41 -7.99 42.23
CA VAL A 36 3.99 -6.66 41.76
C VAL A 36 5.07 -6.04 40.89
N GLY A 37 6.34 -6.07 41.33
CA GLY A 37 7.46 -5.54 40.54
C GLY A 37 7.61 -6.22 39.17
N HIS A 38 7.47 -7.54 39.12
CA HIS A 38 7.53 -8.29 37.86
C HIS A 38 6.35 -7.96 36.93
N LEU A 39 5.12 -7.90 37.47
CA LEU A 39 3.93 -7.54 36.69
C LEU A 39 4.00 -6.10 36.15
N THR A 40 4.54 -5.16 36.93
CA THR A 40 4.78 -3.80 36.46
C THR A 40 5.78 -3.77 35.31
N SER A 41 6.85 -4.58 35.37
CA SER A 41 7.81 -4.71 34.27
C SER A 41 7.16 -5.26 32.99
N LEU A 42 6.36 -6.33 33.12
CA LEU A 42 5.65 -6.92 31.98
C LEU A 42 4.61 -5.96 31.39
N LEU A 43 3.92 -5.20 32.23
CA LEU A 43 2.95 -4.20 31.78
C LEU A 43 3.65 -3.12 30.94
N ASN A 44 4.75 -2.55 31.44
CA ASN A 44 5.54 -1.56 30.72
C ASN A 44 6.07 -2.12 29.40
N GLU A 45 6.57 -3.36 29.39
CA GLU A 45 6.99 -4.02 28.15
C GLU A 45 5.83 -4.17 27.16
N SER A 46 4.63 -4.50 27.64
CA SER A 46 3.44 -4.58 26.80
C SER A 46 3.00 -3.23 26.25
N GLU A 47 3.08 -2.16 27.05
CA GLU A 47 2.75 -0.79 26.62
C GLU A 47 3.69 -0.34 25.50
N VAL A 48 5.00 -0.53 25.67
CA VAL A 48 6.01 -0.25 24.64
C VAL A 48 5.74 -1.05 23.36
N ASN A 49 5.36 -2.32 23.48
CA ASN A 49 5.03 -3.16 22.33
C ASN A 49 3.77 -2.67 21.61
N VAL A 50 2.74 -2.23 22.35
CA VAL A 50 1.51 -1.66 21.77
C VAL A 50 1.82 -0.38 21.00
N ASP A 51 2.66 0.51 21.55
CA ASP A 51 3.07 1.74 20.87
C ASP A 51 3.80 1.42 19.55
N ARG A 52 4.75 0.48 19.60
CA ARG A 52 5.49 0.04 18.41
C ARG A 52 4.58 -0.57 17.35
N LEU A 53 3.66 -1.44 17.73
CA LEU A 53 2.71 -2.06 16.80
C LEU A 53 1.77 -1.01 16.20
N THR A 54 1.37 -0.01 16.99
CA THR A 54 0.52 1.09 16.52
C THR A 54 1.24 1.94 15.47
N GLU A 55 2.53 2.21 15.68
CA GLU A 55 3.36 2.92 14.70
C GLU A 55 3.54 2.11 13.41
N GLN A 56 3.84 0.82 13.53
CA GLN A 56 3.96 -0.08 12.37
C GLN A 56 2.66 -0.15 11.56
N LEU A 57 1.50 -0.24 12.24
CA LEU A 57 0.19 -0.21 11.59
C LEU A 57 -0.05 1.10 10.84
N LYS A 58 0.40 2.22 11.38
CA LYS A 58 0.29 3.52 10.71
C LYS A 58 1.13 3.57 9.44
N LEU A 59 2.39 3.15 9.51
CA LEU A 59 3.29 3.10 8.36
C LEU A 59 2.75 2.18 7.26
N LEU A 60 2.33 0.96 7.62
CA LEU A 60 1.75 0.00 6.68
C LEU A 60 0.48 0.55 6.00
N LYS A 61 -0.41 1.22 6.74
CA LYS A 61 -1.60 1.85 6.16
C LYS A 61 -1.24 2.96 5.17
N ASP A 62 -0.21 3.75 5.47
CA ASP A 62 0.25 4.80 4.57
C ASP A 62 0.91 4.24 3.31
N GLU A 63 1.67 3.15 3.42
CA GLU A 63 2.20 2.40 2.28
C GLU A 63 1.09 1.81 1.40
N LEU A 64 0.09 1.15 2.01
CA LEU A 64 -1.06 0.61 1.27
C LEU A 64 -1.78 1.71 0.49
N ARG A 65 -2.10 2.84 1.14
CA ARG A 65 -2.76 3.98 0.49
C ARG A 65 -1.93 4.58 -0.63
N ARG A 66 -0.60 4.60 -0.50
CA ARG A 66 0.30 5.06 -1.57
C ARG A 66 0.26 4.08 -2.74
N ASN A 67 0.31 2.79 -2.46
CA ASN A 67 0.30 1.75 -3.48
C ASN A 67 -1.04 1.72 -4.24
N GLU A 68 -2.17 1.80 -3.55
CA GLU A 68 -3.50 1.89 -4.16
C GLU A 68 -3.60 3.11 -5.09
N ARG A 69 -3.10 4.28 -4.66
CA ARG A 69 -3.08 5.48 -5.51
C ARG A 69 -2.18 5.33 -6.74
N SER A 70 -1.03 4.66 -6.61
CA SER A 70 -0.17 4.40 -7.77
C SER A 70 -0.79 3.39 -8.73
N GLU A 71 -1.46 2.36 -8.21
CA GLU A 71 -2.19 1.38 -9.01
C GLU A 71 -3.34 2.03 -9.77
N THR A 72 -4.21 2.79 -9.10
CA THR A 72 -5.30 3.52 -9.77
C THR A 72 -4.77 4.51 -10.81
N ARG A 73 -3.68 5.24 -10.52
CA ARG A 73 -3.04 6.11 -11.53
C ARG A 73 -2.46 5.32 -12.70
N GLY A 74 -1.89 4.14 -12.44
CA GLY A 74 -1.40 3.22 -13.47
C GLY A 74 -2.53 2.71 -14.36
N GLU A 75 -3.63 2.26 -13.76
CA GLU A 75 -4.84 1.81 -14.46
C GLU A 75 -5.42 2.93 -15.34
N LEU A 76 -5.59 4.14 -14.80
CA LEU A 76 -6.06 5.31 -15.56
C LEU A 76 -5.12 5.65 -16.72
N ASN A 77 -3.80 5.57 -16.51
CA ASN A 77 -2.82 5.78 -17.58
C ASN A 77 -2.91 4.70 -18.67
N ILE A 78 -3.17 3.44 -18.30
CA ILE A 78 -3.32 2.33 -19.25
C ILE A 78 -4.61 2.48 -20.06
N GLU A 79 -5.72 2.86 -19.44
CA GLU A 79 -6.97 3.12 -20.16
C GLU A 79 -6.81 4.28 -21.15
N TYR A 80 -6.13 5.35 -20.75
CA TYR A 80 -5.81 6.45 -21.65
C TYR A 80 -4.93 6.00 -22.81
N LEU A 81 -3.85 5.25 -22.52
CA LEU A 81 -2.97 4.69 -23.54
C LEU A 81 -3.74 3.81 -24.53
N LYS A 82 -4.66 2.96 -24.04
CA LYS A 82 -5.53 2.14 -24.89
C LYS A 82 -6.35 3.01 -25.84
N ASN A 83 -6.94 4.10 -25.36
CA ASN A 83 -7.72 5.01 -26.19
C ASN A 83 -6.86 5.70 -27.26
N VAL A 84 -5.66 6.15 -26.89
CA VAL A 84 -4.71 6.79 -27.82
C VAL A 84 -4.26 5.79 -28.89
N ILE A 85 -3.94 4.54 -28.52
CA ILE A 85 -3.58 3.48 -29.47
C ILE A 85 -4.75 3.16 -30.40
N LEU A 86 -5.98 3.04 -29.87
CA LEU A 86 -7.17 2.79 -30.69
C LEU A 86 -7.40 3.91 -31.72
N GLN A 87 -7.28 5.18 -31.31
CA GLN A 87 -7.38 6.32 -32.22
C GLN A 87 -6.27 6.31 -33.27
N PHE A 88 -5.03 5.98 -32.88
CA PHE A 88 -3.89 5.90 -33.78
C PHE A 88 -4.07 4.83 -34.87
N LEU A 89 -4.68 3.69 -34.53
CA LEU A 89 -4.97 2.61 -35.47
C LEU A 89 -6.14 2.92 -36.40
N GLN A 90 -7.21 3.53 -35.87
CA GLN A 90 -8.45 3.80 -36.62
C GLN A 90 -8.35 5.02 -37.53
N LYS A 91 -7.66 6.08 -37.10
CA LYS A 91 -7.65 7.37 -37.79
C LYS A 91 -6.26 7.70 -38.32
N ARG A 92 -6.02 7.35 -39.58
CA ARG A 92 -4.72 7.59 -40.24
C ARG A 92 -4.36 9.08 -40.31
N ASP A 93 -5.35 9.94 -40.46
CA ASP A 93 -5.17 11.39 -40.59
C ASP A 93 -4.77 12.07 -39.28
N GLU A 94 -5.10 11.47 -38.13
CA GLU A 94 -4.79 12.00 -36.78
C GLU A 94 -3.46 11.45 -36.22
N ARG A 95 -2.84 10.46 -36.87
CA ARG A 95 -1.54 9.88 -36.48
C ARG A 95 -0.44 10.91 -36.17
N PRO A 96 -0.19 11.97 -36.99
CA PRO A 96 0.85 12.95 -36.69
C PRO A 96 0.60 13.71 -35.38
N GLN A 97 -0.66 13.91 -34.99
CA GLN A 97 -1.03 14.57 -33.74
C GLN A 97 -0.91 13.64 -32.52
N LEU A 98 -1.05 12.32 -32.74
CA LEU A 98 -0.99 11.30 -31.69
C LEU A 98 0.43 10.79 -31.41
N VAL A 99 1.39 10.93 -32.34
CA VAL A 99 2.80 10.53 -32.11
C VAL A 99 3.45 11.26 -30.93
N PRO A 100 3.31 12.60 -30.76
CA PRO A 100 3.83 13.29 -29.58
C PRO A 100 3.18 12.80 -28.27
N VAL A 101 1.88 12.49 -28.31
CA VAL A 101 1.15 11.95 -27.15
C VAL A 101 1.66 10.57 -26.78
N LEU A 102 1.85 9.68 -27.76
CA LEU A 102 2.44 8.35 -27.54
C LEU A 102 3.87 8.44 -27.03
N SER A 103 4.68 9.36 -27.55
CA SER A 103 6.04 9.59 -27.07
C SER A 103 6.07 10.03 -25.61
N MET A 104 5.15 10.91 -25.20
CA MET A 104 5.05 11.34 -23.81
C MET A 104 4.55 10.20 -22.90
N LEU A 105 3.60 9.37 -23.36
CA LEU A 105 3.04 8.28 -22.55
C LEU A 105 3.99 7.09 -22.41
N LEU A 106 4.66 6.72 -23.50
CA LEU A 106 5.54 5.56 -23.58
C LEU A 106 7.02 5.90 -23.38
N HIS A 107 7.33 7.18 -23.19
CA HIS A 107 8.68 7.70 -22.98
C HIS A 107 9.64 7.30 -24.11
N PHE A 108 9.20 7.45 -25.35
CA PHE A 108 10.02 7.11 -26.52
C PHE A 108 11.29 7.96 -26.57
N THR A 109 12.38 7.30 -26.95
CA THR A 109 13.65 7.94 -27.29
C THR A 109 13.53 8.74 -28.59
N PRO A 110 14.38 9.75 -28.82
CA PRO A 110 14.37 10.52 -30.05
C PRO A 110 14.62 9.67 -31.31
N GLU A 111 15.34 8.55 -31.19
CA GLU A 111 15.53 7.57 -32.25
C GLU A 111 14.21 6.86 -32.63
N GLU A 112 13.49 6.34 -31.64
CA GLU A 112 12.18 5.67 -31.83
C GLU A 112 11.12 6.63 -32.39
N LEU A 113 11.14 7.89 -31.97
CA LEU A 113 10.31 8.95 -32.53
C LEU A 113 10.55 9.15 -34.03
N ASN A 114 11.82 9.11 -34.44
CA ASN A 114 12.22 9.34 -35.83
C ASN A 114 11.79 8.15 -36.72
N GLU A 115 11.87 6.92 -36.22
CA GLU A 115 11.33 5.74 -36.90
C GLU A 115 9.81 5.83 -37.10
N LEU A 116 9.06 6.24 -36.07
CA LEU A 116 7.61 6.42 -36.16
C LEU A 116 7.20 7.53 -37.15
N GLN A 117 7.98 8.61 -37.24
CA GLN A 117 7.75 9.68 -38.21
C GLN A 117 8.07 9.22 -39.64
N GLN A 118 9.12 8.42 -39.85
CA GLN A 118 9.47 7.88 -41.17
C GLN A 118 8.38 6.96 -41.71
N LEU A 119 7.78 6.12 -40.86
CA LEU A 119 6.66 5.25 -41.26
C LEU A 119 5.42 6.03 -41.72
N GLN A 120 5.21 7.28 -41.24
CA GLN A 120 4.12 8.14 -41.73
C GLN A 120 4.35 8.63 -43.16
N THR A 121 5.61 8.80 -43.59
CA THR A 121 5.94 9.31 -44.93
C THR A 121 5.78 8.26 -46.03
N VAL A 122 5.79 6.97 -45.68
CA VAL A 122 5.71 5.86 -46.63
C VAL A 122 4.25 5.55 -47.02
N ASP A 123 3.28 5.87 -46.15
CA ASP A 123 1.85 5.63 -46.35
C ASP A 123 1.14 6.76 -47.12
N ALA A 124 1.84 7.85 -47.49
CA ALA A 124 1.28 8.86 -48.37
C ALA A 124 1.00 8.22 -49.74
N PRO A 125 -0.22 8.35 -50.30
CA PRO A 125 -0.47 7.88 -51.65
C PRO A 125 0.56 8.55 -52.55
N GLN A 126 1.32 7.75 -53.28
CA GLN A 126 2.12 8.22 -54.39
C GLN A 126 1.15 8.83 -55.40
N ALA A 127 0.74 10.07 -55.16
CA ALA A 127 0.08 10.90 -56.13
C ALA A 127 1.05 10.97 -57.29
N GLU A 128 0.58 10.41 -58.39
CA GLU A 128 1.24 10.23 -59.67
C GLU A 128 2.25 11.36 -59.90
N ARG A 129 3.52 10.97 -60.09
CA ARG A 129 4.53 11.84 -60.68
C ARG A 129 4.00 12.23 -62.05
N GLY A 130 3.26 13.33 -62.07
CA GLY A 130 2.50 13.83 -63.20
C GLY A 130 3.39 13.93 -64.42
N GLY A 131 2.97 13.24 -65.47
CA GLY A 131 3.46 13.46 -66.82
C GLY A 131 3.36 14.95 -67.17
N GLY A 132 4.45 15.50 -67.67
CA GLY A 132 4.48 16.82 -68.27
C GLY A 132 3.58 16.82 -69.51
N TRP A 133 2.35 17.29 -69.35
CA TRP A 133 1.47 17.65 -70.44
C TRP A 133 1.75 19.10 -70.84
N PHE A 134 2.61 19.29 -71.85
CA PHE A 134 2.82 20.60 -72.50
C PHE A 134 1.66 20.90 -73.45
N PRO A 135 1.02 22.08 -73.39
CA PRO A 135 0.08 22.51 -74.42
C PRO A 135 0.85 23.12 -75.60
N ARG A 136 0.60 22.64 -76.82
CA ARG A 136 0.93 23.39 -78.04
C ARG A 136 -0.30 24.18 -78.47
N PHE A 137 -0.16 25.50 -78.49
CA PHE A 137 -0.88 26.37 -79.42
C PHE A 137 0.02 26.62 -80.62
#